data_AF-A0A969NK94-F1
#
_entry.id   AF-A0A969NK94-F1
#
_cell.length_a   1.000
_cell.length_b   1.000
_cell.length_c   1.000
_cell.angle_alpha   90.00
_cell.angle_beta   90.00
_cell.angle_gamma   90.00
#
_symmetry.space_group_name_H-M   'P 1'
#
loop_
_entity.id
_entity.type
_entity.pdbx_description
1 polymer ?
#
loop_
_entity_poly.entity_id
_entity_poly.type
_entity_poly.pdbx_seq_one_letter_code
_entity_poly.pdbx_strand_id
1 'polypeptide(L)'
;KSPDKSNVFYAGQASEVSVYQRNNSKLDLIKSIKNISGDVLEIKENSNGDLFLEVSPGRIFLVKDGSDRAVEFDGSGDFLSLHLNKLGEDIFFSSEKGLYSVNNEKVRLFPGT
;
A
#
# COMPACT_ATOMS: atom_id res chain seq x y z
N LYS A 1 6.09 -22.19 7.08
CA LYS A 1 7.20 -21.47 6.40
C LYS A 1 6.58 -20.22 5.78
N SER A 2 7.07 -19.03 6.12
CA SER A 2 6.70 -17.84 5.33
C SER A 2 7.14 -18.07 3.88
N PRO A 3 6.33 -17.65 2.90
CA PRO A 3 6.74 -17.68 1.50
C PRO A 3 8.06 -16.93 1.29
N ASP A 4 8.84 -17.39 0.33
CA ASP A 4 10.03 -16.66 -0.12
C ASP A 4 9.57 -15.38 -0.81
N LYS A 5 9.77 -14.24 -0.14
CA LYS A 5 9.32 -12.91 -0.57
C LYS A 5 9.94 -12.50 -1.92
N SER A 6 11.06 -13.10 -2.34
CA SER A 6 11.70 -12.80 -3.63
C SER A 6 10.88 -13.19 -4.86
N ASN A 7 9.79 -13.94 -4.67
CA ASN A 7 8.94 -14.47 -5.73
C ASN A 7 7.45 -14.12 -5.52
N VAL A 8 7.16 -13.08 -4.74
CA VAL A 8 5.79 -12.61 -4.51
C VAL A 8 5.45 -11.44 -5.45
N PHE A 9 4.24 -11.46 -6.00
CA PHE A 9 3.72 -10.44 -6.90
C PHE A 9 2.34 -9.98 -6.41
N TYR A 10 2.07 -8.69 -6.57
CA TYR A 10 0.78 -8.09 -6.20
C TYR A 10 0.09 -7.57 -7.46
N ALA A 11 -1.21 -7.82 -7.57
CA ALA A 11 -2.04 -7.25 -8.62
C ALA A 11 -3.24 -6.56 -7.97
N GLY A 12 -3.40 -5.27 -8.24
CA GLY A 12 -4.56 -4.48 -7.84
C GLY A 12 -5.66 -4.58 -8.88
N GLN A 13 -6.90 -4.75 -8.43
CA GLN A 13 -8.12 -4.62 -9.23
C GLN A 13 -9.19 -3.93 -8.39
N ALA A 14 -10.32 -3.55 -9.01
CA ALA A 14 -11.42 -2.88 -8.33
C ALA A 14 -11.76 -3.58 -7.01
N SER A 15 -11.50 -2.90 -5.89
CA SER A 15 -11.73 -3.37 -4.53
C SER A 15 -10.94 -4.56 -3.98
N GLU A 16 -9.90 -5.02 -4.68
CA GLU A 16 -9.09 -6.17 -4.24
C GLU A 16 -7.60 -6.04 -4.62
N VAL A 17 -6.73 -6.55 -3.75
CA VAL A 17 -5.35 -6.91 -4.12
C VAL A 17 -5.18 -8.42 -4.06
N SER A 18 -4.81 -9.00 -5.19
CA SER A 18 -4.43 -10.42 -5.30
C SER A 18 -2.93 -10.58 -5.11
N VAL A 19 -2.54 -11.56 -4.28
CA VAL A 19 -1.14 -11.89 -3.97
C VAL A 19 -0.80 -13.23 -4.61
N TYR A 20 0.21 -13.23 -5.47
CA TYR A 20 0.67 -14.40 -6.19
C TYR A 20 2.07 -14.83 -5.73
N GLN A 21 2.26 -16.13 -5.56
CA GLN A 21 3.58 -16.73 -5.45
C GLN A 21 4.00 -17.26 -6.83
N ARG A 22 5.16 -16.85 -7.32
CA ARG A 22 5.77 -17.46 -8.48
C ARG A 22 6.47 -18.76 -8.08
N ASN A 23 6.02 -19.86 -8.67
CA ASN A 23 6.64 -21.17 -8.57
C ASN A 23 7.05 -21.61 -9.97
N ASN A 24 8.35 -21.49 -10.27
CA ASN A 24 8.92 -21.68 -11.61
C ASN A 24 8.25 -20.76 -12.65
N SER A 25 7.52 -21.34 -13.61
CA SER A 25 6.80 -20.64 -14.67
C SER A 25 5.31 -20.45 -14.39
N LYS A 26 4.85 -20.72 -13.16
CA LYS A 26 3.45 -20.56 -12.74
C LYS A 26 3.31 -19.48 -11.69
N LEU A 27 2.17 -18.78 -11.71
CA LEU A 27 1.73 -17.86 -10.67
C LEU A 27 0.57 -18.53 -9.92
N ASP A 28 0.77 -18.82 -8.65
CA ASP A 28 -0.25 -19.39 -7.78
C ASP A 28 -0.85 -18.27 -6.92
N LEU A 29 -2.16 -18.07 -6.99
CA LEU A 29 -2.86 -17.14 -6.09
C LEU A 29 -2.80 -17.71 -4.67
N ILE A 30 -2.16 -16.98 -3.74
CA ILE A 30 -2.01 -17.41 -2.35
C ILE A 30 -2.88 -16.64 -1.37
N LYS A 31 -3.29 -15.40 -1.73
CA LYS A 31 -4.11 -14.54 -0.86
C LYS A 31 -4.84 -13.47 -1.66
N SER A 32 -6.00 -13.07 -1.17
CA SER A 32 -6.75 -11.91 -1.64
C SER A 32 -7.01 -10.98 -0.46
N ILE A 33 -6.68 -9.70 -0.62
CA ILE A 33 -6.96 -8.63 0.33
C ILE A 33 -8.18 -7.87 -0.19
N LYS A 34 -9.25 -7.84 0.60
CA LYS A 34 -10.56 -7.32 0.17
C LYS A 34 -10.95 -6.07 0.94
N ASN A 35 -12.13 -5.55 0.63
CA ASN A 35 -12.74 -4.37 1.27
C ASN A 35 -11.94 -3.09 1.05
N ILE A 36 -11.23 -3.02 -0.07
CA ILE A 36 -10.64 -1.77 -0.55
C ILE A 36 -11.74 -1.04 -1.31
N SER A 37 -12.03 0.21 -0.99
CA SER A 37 -13.12 0.94 -1.65
C SER A 37 -12.52 1.82 -2.75
N GLY A 38 -12.66 1.39 -4.01
CA GLY A 38 -12.12 2.06 -5.19
C GLY A 38 -11.15 1.19 -5.98
N ASP A 39 -10.54 1.80 -7.01
CA ASP A 39 -9.57 1.13 -7.89
C ASP A 39 -8.15 1.27 -7.33
N VAL A 40 -7.45 0.15 -7.17
CA VAL A 40 -6.04 0.16 -6.75
C VAL A 40 -5.17 0.61 -7.92
N LEU A 41 -4.51 1.75 -7.77
CA LEU A 41 -3.65 2.37 -8.78
C LEU A 41 -2.18 1.99 -8.61
N GLU A 42 -1.70 1.97 -7.36
CA GLU A 42 -0.30 1.64 -7.02
C GLU A 42 -0.24 0.77 -5.77
N ILE A 43 0.75 -0.14 -5.73
CA ILE A 43 1.04 -1.03 -4.61
C ILE A 43 2.53 -0.92 -4.28
N LYS A 44 2.88 -0.61 -3.03
CA LYS A 44 4.26 -0.64 -2.56
C LYS A 44 4.38 -1.49 -1.31
N GLU A 45 5.42 -2.32 -1.25
CA GLU A 45 5.76 -3.12 -0.06
C GLU A 45 6.95 -2.46 0.66
N ASN A 46 6.87 -2.35 1.99
CA ASN A 46 8.01 -1.91 2.80
C ASN A 46 8.90 -3.08 3.25
N SER A 47 10.01 -2.75 3.92
CA SER A 47 10.93 -3.73 4.52
C SER A 47 10.28 -4.68 5.54
N ASN A 48 9.17 -4.27 6.16
CA ASN A 48 8.40 -5.10 7.09
C ASN A 48 7.44 -6.06 6.38
N GLY A 49 7.20 -5.90 5.07
CA GLY A 49 6.19 -6.64 4.33
C GLY A 49 4.78 -6.05 4.40
N ASP A 50 4.63 -4.87 4.98
CA ASP A 50 3.38 -4.12 4.92
C ASP A 50 3.19 -3.58 3.50
N LEU A 51 1.95 -3.58 3.01
CA LEU A 51 1.57 -3.03 1.73
C LEU A 51 0.90 -1.67 1.90
N PHE A 52 1.29 -0.73 1.06
CA PHE A 52 0.67 0.57 0.91
C PHE A 52 0.00 0.64 -0.46
N LEU A 53 -1.29 0.96 -0.44
CA LEU A 53 -2.14 0.97 -1.63
C LEU A 53 -2.57 2.40 -1.90
N GLU A 54 -2.28 2.90 -3.10
CA GLU A 54 -2.94 4.07 -3.65
C GLU A 54 -4.24 3.62 -4.31
N VAL A 55 -5.36 4.25 -3.92
CA VAL A 55 -6.71 3.87 -4.37
C VAL A 55 -7.46 5.10 -4.85
N SER A 56 -8.03 5.03 -6.06
CA SER A 56 -8.82 6.11 -6.61
C SER A 56 -10.17 6.26 -5.89
N PRO A 57 -10.65 7.50 -5.61
CA PRO A 57 -9.95 8.77 -5.80
C PRO A 57 -9.12 9.16 -4.56
N GLY A 58 -7.79 9.15 -4.70
CA GLY A 58 -6.88 9.82 -3.76
C GLY A 58 -6.88 9.28 -2.32
N ARG A 59 -7.10 7.98 -2.12
CA ARG A 59 -7.11 7.32 -0.82
C ARG A 59 -5.87 6.45 -0.66
N ILE A 60 -5.40 6.31 0.58
CA ILE A 60 -4.30 5.42 0.92
C ILE A 60 -4.79 4.36 1.88
N PHE A 61 -4.46 3.10 1.60
CA PHE A 61 -4.70 2.00 2.52
C PHE A 61 -3.38 1.34 2.95
N LEU A 62 -3.34 0.86 4.18
CA LEU A 62 -2.29 0.00 4.72
C LEU A 62 -2.81 -1.41 4.94
N VAL A 63 -2.03 -2.40 4.49
CA VAL A 63 -2.22 -3.81 4.79
C VAL A 63 -1.00 -4.29 5.55
N LYS A 64 -1.17 -4.66 6.82
CA LYS A 64 -0.06 -5.21 7.62
C LYS A 64 0.39 -6.58 7.10
N ASP A 65 1.68 -6.91 7.21
CA ASP A 65 2.16 -8.26 6.88
C ASP A 65 1.32 -9.31 7.64
N GLY A 66 0.90 -10.36 6.93
CA GLY A 66 -0.04 -11.36 7.44
C GLY A 66 -1.53 -10.97 7.44
N SER A 67 -1.89 -9.68 7.41
CA SER A 67 -3.29 -9.20 7.43
C SER A 67 -3.99 -9.39 6.09
N ASP A 68 -5.24 -9.87 6.10
CA ASP A 68 -6.14 -9.93 4.93
C ASP A 68 -7.02 -8.68 4.79
N ARG A 69 -6.83 -7.70 5.67
CA ARG A 69 -7.60 -6.45 5.75
C ARG A 69 -6.74 -5.24 5.47
N ALA A 70 -7.29 -4.36 4.66
CA ALA A 70 -6.79 -3.02 4.42
C ALA A 70 -7.40 -2.04 5.43
N VAL A 71 -6.59 -1.14 5.99
CA VAL A 71 -7.01 -0.03 6.85
C VAL A 71 -6.79 1.26 6.07
N GLU A 72 -7.83 2.05 5.92
CA GLU A 72 -7.74 3.36 5.28
C GLU A 72 -7.04 4.36 6.19
N PHE A 73 -6.15 5.16 5.60
CA PHE A 73 -5.70 6.40 6.21
C PHE A 73 -6.62 7.53 5.77
N ASP A 74 -7.28 8.18 6.73
CA ASP A 74 -8.03 9.40 6.48
C ASP A 74 -7.06 10.55 6.17
N GLY A 75 -6.81 10.76 4.88
CA GLY A 75 -5.95 11.82 4.36
C GLY A 75 -6.67 13.16 4.18
N SER A 76 -7.98 13.25 4.50
CA SER A 76 -8.85 14.42 4.33
C SER A 76 -8.38 15.49 3.32
N GLY A 77 -8.33 15.12 2.03
CA GLY A 77 -8.30 16.06 0.89
C GLY A 77 -7.05 16.01 0.02
N ASP A 78 -7.28 15.61 -1.24
CA ASP A 78 -6.47 15.84 -2.44
C ASP A 78 -5.09 15.19 -2.49
N PHE A 79 -5.04 13.87 -2.34
CA PHE A 79 -3.84 13.08 -2.62
C PHE A 79 -3.33 13.30 -4.05
N LEU A 80 -2.02 13.54 -4.18
CA LEU A 80 -1.35 13.79 -5.46
C LEU A 80 -0.37 12.66 -5.83
N SER A 81 0.37 12.11 -4.86
CA SER A 81 1.35 11.04 -5.11
C SER A 81 1.74 10.28 -3.85
N LEU A 82 2.16 9.02 -4.01
CA LEU A 82 2.68 8.15 -2.95
C LEU A 82 4.15 7.79 -3.23
N HIS A 83 5.01 7.95 -2.23
CA HIS A 83 6.44 7.62 -2.30
C HIS A 83 6.87 6.85 -1.05
N LEU A 84 7.77 5.89 -1.22
CA LEU A 84 8.49 5.31 -0.09
C LEU A 84 9.82 6.04 0.10
N ASN A 85 10.25 6.17 1.36
CA ASN A 85 11.59 6.64 1.66
C ASN A 85 12.65 5.66 1.10
N LYS A 86 13.93 6.07 1.06
CA LYS A 86 15.02 5.23 0.52
C LYS A 86 15.18 3.89 1.26
N LEU A 87 14.80 3.84 2.53
CA LEU A 87 14.86 2.62 3.35
C LEU A 87 13.61 1.73 3.17
N GLY A 88 12.59 2.22 2.46
CA GLY A 88 11.30 1.60 2.31
C GLY A 88 10.40 1.71 3.54
N GLU A 89 10.80 2.39 4.62
CA GLU A 89 10.16 2.28 5.94
C GLU A 89 9.00 3.27 6.15
N ASP A 90 9.11 4.46 5.56
CA ASP A 90 8.12 5.52 5.69
C ASP A 90 7.40 5.74 4.35
N ILE A 91 6.09 6.02 4.43
CA ILE A 91 5.33 6.59 3.31
C ILE A 91 5.47 8.10 3.36
N PHE A 92 5.68 8.70 2.21
CA PHE A 92 5.37 10.10 1.96
C PHE A 92 4.21 10.18 0.99
N PHE A 93 3.20 10.98 1.31
CA PHE A 93 2.22 11.36 0.32
C PHE A 93 2.04 12.87 0.29
N SER A 94 1.87 13.41 -0.90
CA SER A 94 1.60 14.82 -1.07
C SER A 94 0.10 15.03 -1.23
N SER A 95 -0.40 16.14 -0.67
CA SER A 95 -1.73 16.64 -0.95
C SER A 95 -1.71 18.14 -1.17
N GLU A 96 -2.82 18.73 -1.60
CA GLU A 96 -2.95 20.21 -1.69
C GLU A 96 -2.67 20.92 -0.35
N LYS A 97 -2.78 20.23 0.79
CA LYS A 97 -2.54 20.78 2.12
C LYS A 97 -1.06 20.70 2.55
N GLY A 98 -0.24 19.89 1.87
CA GLY A 98 1.16 19.72 2.19
C GLY A 98 1.67 18.29 2.01
N LEU A 99 2.87 18.04 2.53
CA LEU A 99 3.50 16.72 2.52
C LEU A 99 3.18 16.00 3.83
N TYR A 100 2.76 14.75 3.74
CA TYR A 100 2.52 13.89 4.89
C TYR A 100 3.57 12.80 4.94
N SER A 101 4.11 12.52 6.13
CA SER A 101 4.87 11.30 6.37
C SER A 101 4.09 10.36 7.27
N VAL A 102 4.04 9.08 6.91
CA VAL A 102 3.41 8.03 7.72
C VAL A 102 4.47 7.00 8.09
N ASN A 103 4.65 6.80 9.39
CA ASN A 103 5.48 5.73 9.96
C ASN A 103 4.64 4.98 11.00
N ASN A 104 4.47 3.67 10.83
CA ASN A 104 3.81 2.80 11.83
C ASN A 104 2.58 3.46 12.48
N GLU A 105 1.64 3.91 11.64
CA GLU A 105 0.35 4.54 12.02
C GLU A 105 0.42 5.98 12.56
N LYS A 106 1.60 6.57 12.71
CA LYS A 106 1.76 7.99 13.03
C LYS A 106 1.80 8.81 11.75
N VAL A 107 0.82 9.70 11.60
CA VAL A 107 0.78 10.68 10.51
C VAL A 107 1.40 11.99 11.00
N ARG A 108 2.34 12.54 10.23
CA ARG A 108 2.89 13.87 10.44
C ARG A 108 2.68 14.72 9.19
N LEU A 109 2.08 15.89 9.37
CA LEU A 109 1.90 16.90 8.32
C LEU A 109 3.07 17.89 8.32
N PHE A 110 3.62 18.12 7.14
CA PHE A 110 4.52 19.20 6.79
C PHE A 110 3.73 20.15 5.87
N PRO A 111 3.11 21.21 6.43
CA PRO A 111 2.28 22.11 5.65
C PRO A 111 3.10 22.78 4.53
N GLY A 112 2.46 22.97 3.37
CA GLY A 112 3.02 23.80 2.30
C GLY A 112 3.14 25.25 2.76
N THR A 113 4.18 25.94 2.27
CA THR A 113 4.41 27.37 2.51
C THR A 113 3.41 28.24 1.76
#